data_AF-A0A955ABX0-F1
#
_entry.id   AF-A0A955ABX0-F1
#
_cell.length_a   1.000
_cell.length_b   1.000
_cell.length_c   1.000
_cell.angle_alpha   90.00
_cell.angle_beta   90.00
_cell.angle_gamma   90.00
#
_symmetry.space_group_name_H-M   'P 1'
#
loop_
_entity.id
_entity.type
_entity.pdbx_description
1 polymer ?
#
loop_
_entity_poly.entity_id
_entity_poly.type
_entity_poly.pdbx_seq_one_letter_code
_entity_poly.pdbx_strand_id
1 'polypeptide(L)'
;MSIIVVGSSKGGSGKSTLCTNLIARHLATGATSLLLDGDAQRSSSSWAATRDQYGVAPEVVSMEKLGPDLKRSALEMGKHYDAVFIDVPGNNSPELRAALLVADLLVYPIRPSNFDAWVFHSDMTELVSS
;
A
#
# COMPACT_ATOMS: atom_id res chain seq x y z
N MET A 1 16.00 -0.18 -2.48
CA MET A 1 14.76 -0.02 -1.71
C MET A 1 13.98 1.16 -2.25
N SER A 2 12.84 0.90 -2.88
CA SER A 2 11.82 1.92 -3.21
C SER A 2 10.57 1.69 -2.36
N ILE A 3 9.94 2.74 -1.86
CA ILE A 3 8.70 2.68 -1.07
C ILE A 3 7.53 3.15 -1.94
N ILE A 4 6.65 2.21 -2.26
CA ILE A 4 5.45 2.43 -3.06
C ILE A 4 4.23 2.35 -2.15
N VAL A 5 3.50 3.46 -2.02
CA VAL A 5 2.25 3.51 -1.26
C VAL A 5 1.08 3.38 -2.21
N VAL A 6 0.15 2.47 -1.90
CA VAL A 6 -1.13 2.35 -2.61
C VAL A 6 -2.21 2.89 -1.68
N GLY A 7 -2.65 4.11 -1.97
CA GLY A 7 -3.57 4.87 -1.11
C GLY A 7 -4.66 5.54 -1.93
N SER A 8 -5.80 5.80 -1.32
CA SER A 8 -6.85 6.63 -1.95
C SER A 8 -7.74 7.23 -0.89
N SER A 9 -8.33 8.39 -1.11
CA SER A 9 -9.27 9.00 -0.16
C SER A 9 -10.58 8.26 0.03
N LYS A 10 -10.95 7.31 -0.85
CA LYS A 10 -12.24 6.62 -0.78
C LYS A 10 -12.10 5.12 -0.52
N GLY A 11 -13.03 4.55 0.23
CA GLY A 11 -13.20 3.11 0.36
C GLY A 11 -13.60 2.44 -0.96
N GLY A 12 -13.10 1.23 -1.22
CA GLY A 12 -13.53 0.42 -2.37
C GLY A 12 -13.00 0.86 -3.75
N SER A 13 -11.98 1.72 -3.82
CA SER A 13 -11.31 2.14 -5.07
C SER A 13 -10.43 1.05 -5.71
N GLY A 14 -10.23 -0.09 -5.05
CA GLY A 14 -9.39 -1.18 -5.53
C GLY A 14 -7.93 -1.15 -5.02
N LYS A 15 -7.63 -0.39 -3.95
CA LYS A 15 -6.28 -0.28 -3.34
C LYS A 15 -5.60 -1.63 -3.11
N SER A 16 -6.17 -2.48 -2.27
CA SER A 16 -5.58 -3.78 -1.93
C SER A 16 -5.44 -4.68 -3.15
N THR A 17 -6.41 -4.66 -4.07
CA THR A 17 -6.31 -5.38 -5.34
C THR A 17 -5.12 -4.90 -6.17
N LEU A 18 -4.93 -3.59 -6.30
CA LEU A 18 -3.81 -3.03 -7.04
C LEU A 18 -2.47 -3.32 -6.34
N CYS A 19 -2.41 -3.11 -5.02
CA CYS A 19 -1.21 -3.36 -4.22
C CYS A 19 -0.72 -4.81 -4.35
N THR A 20 -1.63 -5.78 -4.16
CA THR A 20 -1.33 -7.21 -4.27
C THR A 20 -0.87 -7.63 -5.67
N ASN A 21 -1.43 -7.05 -6.73
CA ASN A 21 -0.98 -7.31 -8.10
C ASN A 21 0.38 -6.67 -8.41
N LEU A 22 0.63 -5.46 -7.92
CA LEU A 22 1.90 -4.75 -8.11
C LEU A 22 3.05 -5.50 -7.43
N ILE A 23 2.89 -5.91 -6.17
CA ILE A 23 3.92 -6.67 -5.47
C ILE A 23 4.16 -8.03 -6.11
N ALA A 24 3.10 -8.77 -6.49
CA ALA A 24 3.24 -10.05 -7.19
C ALA A 24 4.02 -9.89 -8.51
N ARG A 25 3.73 -8.83 -9.27
CA ARG A 25 4.43 -8.53 -10.52
C ARG A 25 5.90 -8.19 -10.30
N HIS A 26 6.21 -7.43 -9.25
CA HIS A 26 7.57 -7.06 -8.89
C HIS A 26 8.38 -8.28 -8.43
N LEU A 27 7.82 -9.14 -7.59
CA LEU A 27 8.44 -10.41 -7.22
C LEU A 27 8.70 -11.30 -8.45
N ALA A 28 7.80 -11.30 -9.44
CA ALA A 28 7.97 -12.05 -10.69
C ALA A 28 9.15 -11.57 -11.56
N THR A 29 9.78 -10.42 -11.27
CA THR A 29 11.04 -10.02 -11.93
C THR A 29 12.28 -10.59 -11.25
N GLY A 30 12.12 -11.36 -10.16
CA GLY A 30 13.22 -11.86 -9.33
C GLY A 30 13.68 -10.88 -8.25
N ALA A 31 13.01 -9.74 -8.10
CA ALA A 31 13.30 -8.76 -7.06
C ALA A 31 12.68 -9.18 -5.71
N THR A 32 13.23 -8.67 -4.62
CA THR A 32 12.73 -8.89 -3.26
C THR A 32 11.74 -7.78 -2.86
N SER A 33 10.62 -8.15 -2.22
CA SER A 33 9.60 -7.17 -1.83
C SER A 33 9.00 -7.47 -0.47
N LEU A 34 8.66 -6.40 0.25
CA LEU A 34 7.90 -6.46 1.49
C LEU A 34 6.51 -5.85 1.28
N LEU A 35 5.46 -6.55 1.72
CA LEU A 35 4.11 -6.00 1.86
C LEU A 35 3.92 -5.47 3.29
N LEU A 36 3.60 -4.19 3.42
CA LEU A 36 3.13 -3.59 4.67
C LEU A 36 1.64 -3.30 4.59
N ASP A 37 0.87 -3.97 5.44
CA ASP A 37 -0.57 -3.76 5.54
C ASP A 37 -0.87 -2.83 6.72
N GLY A 38 -1.24 -1.60 6.38
CA GLY A 38 -1.68 -0.57 7.32
C GLY A 38 -3.19 -0.48 7.44
N ASP A 39 -3.97 -1.33 6.78
CA ASP A 39 -5.43 -1.31 6.87
C ASP A 39 -5.91 -2.30 7.92
N ALA A 40 -6.77 -1.84 8.83
CA ALA A 40 -7.38 -2.69 9.85
C ALA A 40 -8.22 -3.85 9.25
N GLN A 41 -8.65 -3.73 7.99
CA GLN A 41 -9.33 -4.80 7.25
C GLN A 41 -8.40 -5.93 6.80
N ARG A 42 -7.07 -5.70 6.77
CA ARG A 42 -6.05 -6.72 6.48
C ARG A 42 -6.26 -7.48 5.18
N SER A 43 -6.82 -6.80 4.16
CA SER A 43 -7.19 -7.43 2.90
C SER A 43 -5.96 -7.96 2.16
N SER A 44 -4.86 -7.19 2.15
CA SER A 44 -3.63 -7.57 1.47
C SER A 44 -2.87 -8.67 2.23
N SER A 45 -2.86 -8.64 3.56
CA SER A 45 -2.29 -9.70 4.41
C SER A 45 -3.05 -11.01 4.27
N SER A 46 -4.39 -10.97 4.28
CA SER A 46 -5.23 -12.15 4.06
C SER A 46 -4.99 -12.78 2.70
N TRP A 47 -4.79 -11.95 1.66
CA TRP A 47 -4.40 -12.43 0.34
C TRP A 47 -3.02 -13.09 0.33
N ALA A 48 -2.02 -12.51 0.99
CA ALA A 48 -0.68 -13.08 1.09
C ALA A 48 -0.70 -14.44 1.82
N ALA A 49 -1.39 -14.52 2.95
CA ALA A 49 -1.57 -15.76 3.71
C ALA A 49 -2.29 -16.85 2.88
N THR A 50 -3.29 -16.47 2.09
CA THR A 50 -3.97 -17.40 1.18
C THR A 50 -3.01 -17.96 0.13
N ARG A 51 -2.15 -17.13 -0.47
CA ARG A 51 -1.14 -17.59 -1.43
C ARG A 51 -0.16 -18.58 -0.81
N ASP A 52 0.30 -18.29 0.40
CA ASP A 52 1.20 -19.17 1.15
C ASP A 52 0.55 -20.53 1.43
N GLN A 53 -0.70 -20.53 1.89
CA GLN A 53 -1.47 -21.76 2.12
C GLN A 53 -1.56 -22.66 0.86
N TYR A 54 -1.65 -22.06 -0.32
CA TYR A 54 -1.69 -22.77 -1.60
C TYR A 54 -0.31 -22.98 -2.24
N GLY A 55 0.78 -22.60 -1.58
CA GLY A 55 2.15 -22.77 -2.10
C GLY A 55 2.43 -21.96 -3.37
N VAL A 56 1.79 -20.81 -3.54
CA VAL A 56 1.92 -20.00 -4.76
C VAL A 56 3.23 -19.20 -4.73
N ALA A 57 4.17 -19.58 -5.60
CA ALA A 57 5.43 -18.85 -5.78
C ALA A 57 5.31 -17.64 -6.73
N PRO A 58 6.15 -16.60 -6.58
CA PRO A 58 7.03 -16.36 -5.44
C PRO A 58 6.25 -16.04 -4.15
N GLU A 59 6.86 -16.35 -3.00
CA GLU A 59 6.31 -16.03 -1.68
C GLU A 59 6.20 -14.51 -1.49
N VAL A 60 5.15 -14.07 -0.80
CA VAL A 60 4.96 -12.67 -0.43
C VAL A 60 5.19 -12.52 1.06
N VAL A 61 6.30 -11.89 1.45
CA VAL A 61 6.53 -11.53 2.85
C VAL A 61 5.64 -10.34 3.20
N SER A 62 4.76 -10.51 4.18
CA SER A 62 3.83 -9.47 4.64
C SER A 62 3.93 -9.19 6.13
N MET A 63 3.75 -7.94 6.52
CA MET A 63 3.60 -7.53 7.93
C MET A 63 2.45 -6.53 8.11
N GLU A 64 1.68 -6.72 9.17
CA GLU A 64 0.63 -5.80 9.59
C GLU A 64 1.22 -4.72 10.52
N LYS A 65 1.01 -3.43 10.20
CA LYS A 65 1.48 -2.30 11.01
C LYS A 65 0.50 -1.13 10.96
N LEU A 66 -0.12 -0.84 12.09
CA LEU A 66 -1.06 0.27 12.25
C LEU A 66 -0.40 1.49 12.90
N GLY A 67 -0.96 2.67 12.63
CA GLY A 67 -0.54 3.92 13.25
C GLY A 67 0.94 4.30 13.01
N PRO A 68 1.59 4.98 13.99
CA PRO A 68 2.91 5.61 13.77
C PRO A 68 4.04 4.60 13.53
N ASP A 69 3.85 3.33 13.89
CA ASP A 69 4.83 2.27 13.70
C ASP A 69 4.99 1.82 12.25
N LEU A 70 4.03 2.15 11.38
CA LEU A 70 4.09 1.87 9.94
C LEU A 70 5.33 2.50 9.31
N LYS A 71 5.56 3.80 9.58
CA LYS A 71 6.72 4.55 9.06
C LYS A 71 8.03 3.89 9.49
N ARG A 72 8.19 3.62 10.78
CA ARG A 72 9.40 3.00 11.33
C ARG A 72 9.64 1.63 10.70
N SER A 73 8.59 0.83 10.56
CA SER A 73 8.69 -0.51 9.98
C SER A 73 9.08 -0.46 8.50
N ALA A 74 8.49 0.46 7.72
CA ALA A 74 8.84 0.69 6.32
C ALA A 74 10.34 1.02 6.16
N LEU A 75 10.87 1.91 7.00
CA LEU A 75 12.26 2.32 6.93
C LEU A 75 13.24 1.26 7.44
N GLU A 76 12.94 0.60 8.56
CA GLU A 76 13.88 -0.35 9.16
C GLU A 76 13.86 -1.70 8.44
N MET A 77 12.68 -2.25 8.19
CA MET A 77 12.55 -3.56 7.55
C MET A 77 12.76 -3.47 6.05
N GLY A 78 12.38 -2.35 5.43
CA GLY A 78 12.54 -2.13 4.00
C GLY A 78 13.99 -2.20 3.51
N LYS A 79 14.98 -1.93 4.39
CA LYS A 79 16.41 -1.99 4.06
C LYS A 79 16.85 -3.37 3.52
N HIS A 80 16.09 -4.41 3.80
CA HIS A 80 16.36 -5.79 3.36
C HIS A 80 15.68 -6.17 2.03
N TYR A 81 14.95 -5.23 1.41
CA TYR A 81 14.16 -5.50 0.20
C TYR A 81 14.43 -4.47 -0.90
N ASP A 82 14.26 -4.89 -2.15
CA ASP A 82 14.35 -4.00 -3.30
C ASP A 82 13.20 -3.00 -3.32
N ALA A 83 12.01 -3.42 -2.89
CA ALA A 83 10.83 -2.57 -2.75
C ALA A 83 9.98 -2.88 -1.51
N VAL A 84 9.28 -1.86 -1.00
CA VAL A 84 8.23 -1.97 0.01
C VAL A 84 6.92 -1.47 -0.59
N PHE A 85 5.90 -2.32 -0.60
CA PHE A 85 4.55 -1.96 -1.01
C PHE A 85 3.70 -1.76 0.25
N ILE A 86 3.12 -0.58 0.41
CA ILE A 86 2.30 -0.24 1.57
C ILE A 86 0.84 -0.10 1.14
N ASP A 87 -0.04 -0.97 1.65
CA ASP A 87 -1.50 -0.84 1.51
C ASP A 87 -2.05 -0.11 2.73
N VAL A 88 -2.73 1.02 2.54
CA VAL A 88 -3.22 1.87 3.63
C VAL A 88 -4.70 2.21 3.45
N PRO A 89 -5.43 2.42 4.57
CA PRO A 89 -6.83 2.82 4.51
C PRO A 89 -6.98 4.21 3.88
N GLY A 90 -8.17 4.48 3.37
CA GLY A 90 -8.48 5.77 2.78
C GLY A 90 -8.85 6.88 3.77
N ASN A 91 -9.58 7.89 3.29
CA ASN A 91 -10.13 8.98 4.09
C ASN A 91 -9.09 9.79 4.90
N ASN A 92 -7.95 10.15 4.30
CA ASN A 92 -6.94 10.99 4.98
C ASN A 92 -6.49 10.41 6.34
N SER A 93 -6.37 9.08 6.41
CA SER A 93 -6.02 8.36 7.63
C SER A 93 -4.62 8.74 8.16
N PRO A 94 -4.37 8.61 9.47
CA PRO A 94 -3.03 8.72 10.04
C PRO A 94 -2.03 7.78 9.37
N GLU A 95 -2.46 6.58 8.98
CA GLU A 95 -1.66 5.58 8.26
C GLU A 95 -1.27 6.06 6.87
N LEU A 96 -2.21 6.62 6.10
CA LEU A 96 -1.93 7.21 4.79
C LEU A 96 -0.91 8.34 4.93
N ARG A 97 -1.10 9.25 5.88
CA ARG A 97 -0.16 10.35 6.14
C ARG A 97 1.22 9.83 6.55
N ALA A 98 1.29 8.86 7.45
CA ALA A 98 2.56 8.26 7.89
C ALA A 98 3.30 7.56 6.74
N ALA A 99 2.57 6.87 5.86
CA ALA A 99 3.13 6.21 4.69
C ALA A 99 3.64 7.22 3.65
N LEU A 100 2.89 8.30 3.40
CA LEU A 100 3.28 9.35 2.46
C LEU A 100 4.58 10.06 2.87
N LEU A 101 4.87 10.19 4.17
CA LEU A 101 6.12 10.79 4.67
C LEU A 101 7.38 10.01 4.28
N VAL A 102 7.26 8.77 3.81
CA VAL A 102 8.39 7.93 3.39
C VAL A 102 8.22 7.38 1.98
N ALA A 103 7.16 7.77 1.27
CA ALA A 103 6.87 7.25 -0.06
C ALA A 103 7.79 7.86 -1.11
N ASP A 104 8.38 7.01 -1.95
CA ASP A 104 9.00 7.45 -3.21
C ASP A 104 7.93 7.62 -4.31
N LEU A 105 6.86 6.82 -4.25
CA LEU A 105 5.75 6.84 -5.20
C LEU A 105 4.42 6.60 -4.48
N LEU A 106 3.44 7.46 -4.77
CA LEU A 106 2.02 7.22 -4.45
C LEU A 106 1.30 6.70 -5.70
N VAL A 107 0.71 5.52 -5.59
CA VAL A 107 -0.25 4.98 -6.56
C VAL A 107 -1.66 5.20 -6.04
N TYR A 108 -2.40 6.08 -6.71
CA TYR A 108 -3.74 6.49 -6.30
C TYR A 108 -4.81 6.00 -7.28
N PRO A 109 -5.45 4.84 -7.03
CA PRO A 109 -6.50 4.34 -7.90
C PRO A 109 -7.76 5.20 -7.79
N ILE A 110 -8.28 5.64 -8.95
CA ILE A 110 -9.57 6.33 -9.07
C ILE A 110 -10.52 5.50 -9.94
N ARG A 111 -11.80 5.51 -9.58
CA ARG A 111 -12.84 4.96 -10.46
C ARG A 111 -13.11 5.95 -11.60
N PRO A 112 -13.51 5.47 -12.79
CA PRO A 112 -13.82 6.34 -13.93
C PRO A 112 -15.20 7.01 -13.75
N SER A 113 -15.32 7.90 -12.75
CA SER A 113 -16.54 8.68 -12.50
C SER A 113 -16.21 10.14 -12.17
N ASN A 114 -17.06 11.07 -12.62
CA ASN A 114 -16.88 12.49 -12.33
C ASN A 114 -16.89 12.78 -10.82
N PHE A 115 -17.74 12.08 -10.06
CA PHE A 115 -17.80 12.22 -8.61
C PHE A 115 -16.49 11.83 -7.93
N ASP A 116 -15.86 10.73 -8.38
CA ASP A 116 -14.57 10.29 -7.84
C ASP A 116 -13.43 11.24 -8.27
N ALA A 117 -13.50 11.82 -9.47
CA ALA A 117 -12.52 12.81 -9.95
C ALA A 117 -12.55 14.13 -9.15
N TRP A 118 -13.74 14.62 -8.80
CA TRP A 118 -13.87 15.83 -7.96
C TRP A 118 -13.35 15.62 -6.56
N VAL A 119 -13.68 14.48 -5.95
CA VAL A 119 -13.20 14.08 -4.63
C VAL A 119 -11.67 13.96 -4.63
N PHE A 120 -11.08 13.30 -5.64
CA PHE A 120 -9.63 13.25 -5.81
C PHE A 120 -8.97 14.64 -5.77
N HIS A 121 -9.52 15.62 -6.50
CA HIS A 121 -8.95 16.96 -6.53
C HIS A 121 -8.95 17.64 -5.15
N SER A 122 -10.07 17.56 -4.41
CA SER A 122 -10.14 18.10 -3.05
C SER A 122 -9.19 17.38 -2.09
N ASP A 123 -9.15 16.06 -2.14
CA ASP A 123 -8.35 15.26 -1.21
C ASP A 123 -6.84 15.42 -1.43
N MET A 124 -6.39 15.50 -2.69
CA MET A 124 -4.99 15.79 -3.00
C MET A 124 -4.58 17.18 -2.54
N THR A 125 -5.48 18.15 -2.65
CA THR A 125 -5.21 19.51 -2.15
C THR A 125 -5.02 19.48 -0.62
N GLU A 126 -5.88 18.78 0.11
CA GLU A 126 -5.76 18.64 1.56
C GLU A 126 -4.50 17.88 1.99
N LEU A 127 -4.19 16.78 1.30
CA LEU A 127 -3.03 15.94 1.60
C LEU A 127 -1.69 16.65 1.38
N VAL A 128 -1.59 17.56 0.40
CA VAL A 128 -0.34 18.26 0.07
C VAL A 128 -0.21 19.61 0.78
N SER A 129 -1.32 20.21 1.23
CA SER A 129 -1.32 21.52 1.91
C SER A 129 -1.02 21.47 3.42
N SER A 130 -0.85 20.27 3.98
CA SER A 130 -0.62 20.02 5.41
C SER A 130 0.70 19.31 5.68
#